data_AF-A0A2T6DIW5-F1
#
_entry.id   AF-A0A2T6DIW5-F1
#
_cell.length_a   1.000
_cell.length_b   1.000
_cell.length_c   1.000
_cell.angle_alpha   90.00
_cell.angle_beta   90.00
_cell.angle_gamma   90.00
#
_symmetry.space_group_name_H-M   'P 1'
#
loop_
_entity.id
_entity.type
_entity.pdbx_description
1 polymer ?
#
loop_
_entity_poly.entity_id
_entity_poly.type
_entity_poly.pdbx_seq_one_letter_code
_entity_poly.pdbx_strand_id
1 'polypeptide(L)'
;MPTRLSEVVPGYKEAVERELTLRETAFLCDRTVLANGLRVQQFTPTHMLQALYSESPFVMGGDVQGEHLLQFLWIIRETALWKDEDKQRFISAHLYLIQPAAFMAAFHAIQQYMEETFMDRPASAEVAGEHTSYYSNVAELVDIFGHEYGWEEQYILNLPYIRLYQYLRCIIARNSLEEVSFINRFSDLVAVAWAGRRDAGPCIANRNVPSSLQSENPQRAP
;
A
#
# COMPACT_ATOMS: atom_id res chain seq x y z
N MET A 1 -17.18 -30.35 5.26
CA MET A 1 -16.92 -29.01 5.79
C MET A 1 -16.32 -28.17 4.68
N PRO A 2 -16.69 -26.88 4.52
CA PRO A 2 -16.01 -26.02 3.56
C PRO A 2 -14.52 -25.94 3.94
N THR A 3 -13.63 -26.19 2.98
CA THR A 3 -12.19 -26.14 3.18
C THR A 3 -11.77 -24.70 3.48
N ARG A 4 -10.99 -24.48 4.54
CA ARG A 4 -10.57 -23.12 4.92
C ARG A 4 -9.51 -22.62 3.94
N LEU A 5 -9.57 -21.34 3.54
CA LEU A 5 -8.56 -20.75 2.64
C LEU A 5 -7.13 -20.88 3.19
N SER A 6 -6.97 -20.77 4.50
CA SER A 6 -5.68 -20.97 5.20
C SER A 6 -5.05 -22.35 5.02
N GLU A 7 -5.84 -23.37 4.65
CA GLU A 7 -5.38 -24.74 4.44
C GLU A 7 -5.02 -25.01 2.97
N VAL A 8 -5.51 -24.17 2.06
CA VAL A 8 -5.47 -24.41 0.60
C VAL A 8 -4.54 -23.43 -0.11
N VAL A 9 -4.40 -22.21 0.40
CA VAL A 9 -3.63 -21.12 -0.21
C VAL A 9 -2.29 -20.96 0.53
N PRO A 10 -1.15 -21.32 -0.10
CA PRO A 10 0.17 -21.09 0.49
C PRO A 10 0.43 -19.60 0.75
N GLY A 11 0.94 -19.25 1.92
CA GLY A 11 1.25 -17.86 2.28
C GLY A 11 0.07 -17.07 2.87
N TYR A 12 -1.16 -17.63 2.84
CA TYR A 12 -2.35 -16.92 3.32
C TYR A 12 -2.32 -16.70 4.82
N LYS A 13 -1.87 -17.70 5.59
CA LYS A 13 -1.80 -17.61 7.05
C LYS A 13 -0.79 -16.54 7.48
N GLU A 14 0.37 -16.51 6.84
CA GLU A 14 1.43 -15.53 7.08
C GLU A 14 0.95 -14.10 6.73
N ALA A 15 0.18 -13.96 5.65
CA ALA A 15 -0.41 -12.67 5.27
C ALA A 15 -1.42 -12.18 6.31
N VAL A 16 -2.29 -13.05 6.82
CA VAL A 16 -3.26 -12.71 7.88
C VAL A 16 -2.53 -12.33 9.18
N GLU A 17 -1.53 -13.11 9.60
CA GLU A 17 -0.75 -12.80 10.81
C GLU A 17 0.00 -11.47 10.68
N ARG A 18 0.54 -11.18 9.49
CA ARG A 18 1.18 -9.89 9.20
C ARG A 18 0.19 -8.73 9.34
N GLU A 19 -1.01 -8.84 8.76
CA GLU A 19 -2.04 -7.81 8.88
C GLU A 19 -2.43 -7.57 10.34
N LEU A 20 -2.69 -8.64 11.10
CA LEU A 20 -3.03 -8.54 12.52
C LEU A 20 -1.92 -7.84 13.30
N THR A 21 -0.67 -8.22 13.06
CA THR A 21 0.49 -7.59 13.70
C THR A 21 0.54 -6.09 13.37
N LEU A 22 0.35 -5.70 12.11
CA LEU A 22 0.34 -4.29 11.70
C LEU A 22 -0.80 -3.52 12.39
N ARG A 23 -2.00 -4.09 12.46
CA ARG A 23 -3.17 -3.48 13.11
C ARG A 23 -2.93 -3.22 14.59
N GLU A 24 -2.38 -4.21 15.31
CA GLU A 24 -2.16 -4.11 16.75
C GLU A 24 -0.97 -3.20 17.09
N THR A 25 0.16 -3.40 16.41
CA THR A 25 1.37 -2.60 16.63
C THR A 25 1.17 -1.13 16.30
N ALA A 26 0.23 -0.82 15.39
CA ALA A 26 -0.19 0.54 15.12
C ALA A 26 -0.56 1.30 16.39
N PHE A 27 -1.19 0.66 17.39
CA PHE A 27 -1.61 1.28 18.65
C PHE A 27 -0.51 1.42 19.70
N LEU A 28 0.57 0.63 19.60
CA LEU A 28 1.63 0.59 20.60
C LEU A 28 2.64 1.74 20.45
N CYS A 29 2.89 2.19 19.22
CA CYS A 29 3.88 3.23 18.95
C CYS A 29 3.35 4.21 17.90
N ASP A 30 3.82 5.46 17.95
CA ASP A 30 3.63 6.50 16.95
C ASP A 30 4.69 6.43 15.83
N ARG A 31 5.63 5.49 15.93
CA ARG A 31 6.78 5.31 15.05
C ARG A 31 6.74 3.95 14.38
N THR A 32 7.43 3.86 13.24
CA THR A 32 7.69 2.60 12.55
C THR A 32 9.09 2.60 11.94
N VAL A 33 9.52 1.43 11.52
CA VAL A 33 10.80 1.22 10.84
C VAL A 33 10.50 0.76 9.42
N LEU A 34 10.97 1.53 8.44
CA LEU A 34 10.89 1.17 7.03
C LEU A 34 11.72 -0.09 6.76
N ALA A 35 11.39 -0.82 5.68
CA ALA A 35 12.10 -2.05 5.29
C ALA A 35 13.61 -1.86 5.07
N ASN A 36 14.05 -0.64 4.75
CA ASN A 36 15.46 -0.27 4.61
C ASN A 36 16.12 0.18 5.93
N GLY A 37 15.42 0.08 7.08
CA GLY A 37 15.93 0.39 8.41
C GLY A 37 15.74 1.83 8.89
N LEU A 38 15.19 2.72 8.06
CA LEU A 38 14.94 4.11 8.45
C LEU A 38 13.78 4.19 9.46
N ARG A 39 13.96 4.97 10.52
CA ARG A 39 12.92 5.26 11.51
C ARG A 39 12.11 6.47 11.09
N VAL A 40 10.79 6.32 11.10
CA VAL A 40 9.83 7.34 10.67
C VAL A 40 8.62 7.34 11.59
N GLN A 41 7.82 8.41 11.55
CA GLN A 41 6.50 8.43 12.18
C GLN A 41 5.50 7.64 11.35
N GLN A 42 4.43 7.18 11.99
CA GLN A 42 3.26 6.68 11.26
C GLN A 42 2.60 7.83 10.48
N PHE A 43 2.01 7.51 9.32
CA PHE A 43 1.46 8.52 8.43
C PHE A 43 0.17 9.08 9.01
N THR A 44 0.01 10.41 9.02
CA THR A 44 -1.14 11.11 9.59
C THR A 44 -1.80 12.00 8.53
N PRO A 45 -3.04 12.48 8.75
CA PRO A 45 -3.64 13.48 7.87
C PRO A 45 -2.78 14.76 7.73
N THR A 46 -2.08 15.19 8.78
CA THR A 46 -1.11 16.29 8.67
C THR A 46 0.00 15.97 7.67
N HIS A 47 0.59 14.77 7.72
CA HIS A 47 1.60 14.33 6.74
C HIS A 47 1.04 14.27 5.32
N MET A 48 -0.22 13.83 5.16
CA MET A 48 -0.90 13.83 3.85
C MET A 48 -1.03 15.25 3.30
N LEU A 49 -1.50 16.21 4.11
CA LEU A 49 -1.62 17.61 3.68
C LEU A 49 -0.26 18.20 3.28
N GLN A 50 0.79 17.91 4.06
CA GLN A 50 2.15 18.34 3.73
C GLN A 50 2.64 17.74 2.41
N ALA A 51 2.40 16.44 2.18
CA ALA A 51 2.79 15.75 0.95
C ALA A 51 1.99 16.23 -0.27
N LEU A 52 0.70 16.54 -0.11
CA LEU A 52 -0.13 17.12 -1.17
C LEU A 52 0.33 18.55 -1.50
N TYR A 53 0.55 19.38 -0.49
CA TYR A 53 1.03 20.75 -0.68
C TYR A 53 2.42 20.80 -1.32
N SER A 54 3.24 19.78 -1.08
CA SER A 54 4.57 19.65 -1.68
C SER A 54 4.56 18.90 -3.02
N GLU A 55 3.39 18.57 -3.57
CA GLU A 55 3.20 17.81 -4.81
C GLU A 55 3.99 16.49 -4.85
N SER A 56 4.01 15.77 -3.72
CA SER A 56 4.82 14.56 -3.61
C SER A 56 4.29 13.45 -4.53
N PRO A 57 5.14 12.87 -5.42
CA PRO A 57 4.72 11.80 -6.32
C PRO A 57 4.41 10.49 -5.59
N PHE A 58 4.78 10.35 -4.32
CA PHE A 58 4.36 9.21 -3.48
C PHE A 58 2.87 9.25 -3.14
N VAL A 59 2.23 10.42 -3.19
CA VAL A 59 0.79 10.58 -2.92
C VAL A 59 0.04 10.85 -4.21
N MET A 60 0.56 11.72 -5.08
CA MET A 60 -0.10 12.12 -6.32
C MET A 60 0.13 11.15 -7.49
N GLY A 61 1.09 10.23 -7.34
CA GLY A 61 1.60 9.42 -8.45
C GLY A 61 2.57 10.21 -9.33
N GLY A 62 3.15 9.54 -10.32
CA GLY A 62 4.14 10.11 -11.23
C GLY A 62 5.55 9.57 -10.98
N ASP A 63 6.53 10.22 -11.62
CA ASP A 63 7.93 9.80 -11.55
C ASP A 63 8.60 10.29 -10.27
N VAL A 64 9.34 9.41 -9.61
CA VAL A 64 9.98 9.71 -8.32
C VAL A 64 11.48 9.92 -8.53
N GLN A 65 11.97 11.08 -8.07
CA GLN A 65 13.38 11.46 -8.11
C GLN A 65 13.98 11.47 -6.69
N GLY A 66 15.30 11.57 -6.59
CA GLY A 66 16.01 11.56 -5.29
C GLY A 66 15.57 12.69 -4.36
N GLU A 67 15.24 13.85 -4.92
CA GLU A 67 14.73 15.01 -4.19
C GLU A 67 13.34 14.74 -3.61
N HIS A 68 12.47 14.10 -4.38
CA HIS A 68 11.13 13.68 -3.94
C HIS A 68 11.23 12.68 -2.78
N LEU A 69 12.20 11.76 -2.84
CA LEU A 69 12.48 10.81 -1.76
C LEU A 69 12.86 11.53 -0.46
N LEU A 70 13.83 12.44 -0.51
CA LEU A 70 14.28 13.16 0.68
C LEU A 70 13.20 14.09 1.23
N GLN A 71 12.43 14.73 0.36
CA GLN A 71 11.29 15.57 0.76
C GLN A 71 10.24 14.74 1.49
N PHE A 72 9.88 13.57 0.97
CA PHE A 72 8.89 12.70 1.62
C PHE A 72 9.38 12.16 2.96
N LEU A 73 10.64 11.72 3.04
CA LEU A 73 11.25 11.28 4.30
C LEU A 73 11.31 12.41 5.34
N TRP A 74 11.48 13.66 4.91
CA TRP A 74 11.40 14.81 5.80
C TRP A 74 9.99 15.01 6.36
N ILE A 75 8.95 14.83 5.54
CA ILE A 75 7.55 14.94 5.98
C ILE A 75 7.26 13.93 7.09
N ILE A 76 7.64 12.67 6.91
CA ILE A 76 7.35 11.59 7.88
C ILE A 76 8.46 11.39 8.93
N ARG A 77 9.37 12.35 9.07
CA ARG A 77 10.53 12.22 9.96
C ARG A 77 10.10 12.01 11.42
N GLU A 78 10.98 11.38 12.19
CA GLU A 78 10.82 11.35 13.64
C GLU A 78 11.10 12.74 14.23
N THR A 79 10.04 13.50 14.56
CA THR A 79 10.16 14.89 15.06
C THR A 79 10.89 15.00 16.40
N ALA A 80 10.96 13.91 17.17
CA ALA A 80 11.79 13.83 18.37
C ALA A 80 13.30 13.84 18.08
N LEU A 81 13.71 13.38 16.89
CA LEU A 81 15.10 13.36 16.44
C LEU A 81 15.44 14.53 15.53
N TRP A 82 14.48 14.99 14.72
CA TRP A 82 14.69 15.97 13.66
C TRP A 82 13.71 17.13 13.79
N LYS A 83 14.20 18.27 14.29
CA LYS A 83 13.42 19.51 14.36
C LYS A 83 13.50 20.28 13.05
N ASP A 84 12.64 21.27 12.86
CA ASP A 84 12.61 22.07 11.62
C ASP A 84 13.95 22.74 11.30
N GLU A 85 14.66 23.18 12.33
CA GLU A 85 16.01 23.76 12.25
C GLU A 85 17.07 22.76 11.74
N ASP A 86 16.83 21.46 11.85
CA ASP A 86 17.77 20.41 11.44
C ASP A 86 17.70 20.04 9.96
N LYS A 87 16.90 20.75 9.14
CA LYS A 87 16.63 20.36 7.74
C LYS A 87 17.90 20.10 6.92
N GLN A 88 18.90 20.97 7.03
CA GLN A 88 20.16 20.80 6.30
C GLN A 88 20.99 19.61 6.80
N ARG A 89 20.98 19.37 8.11
CA ARG A 89 21.64 18.23 8.73
C ARG A 89 20.95 16.92 8.31
N PHE A 90 19.62 16.91 8.26
CA PHE A 90 18.85 15.78 7.79
C PHE A 90 19.17 15.44 6.34
N ILE A 91 19.12 16.44 5.44
CA ILE A 91 19.47 16.24 4.03
C ILE A 91 20.87 15.66 3.94
N SER A 92 21.85 16.28 4.58
CA SER A 92 23.25 15.84 4.56
C SER A 92 23.42 14.40 5.05
N ALA A 93 22.73 14.01 6.12
CA ALA A 93 22.77 12.65 6.67
C ALA A 93 22.16 11.59 5.74
N HIS A 94 21.28 11.99 4.82
CA HIS A 94 20.53 11.09 3.95
C HIS A 94 20.86 11.24 2.45
N LEU A 95 21.80 12.10 2.07
CA LEU A 95 22.23 12.28 0.67
C LEU A 95 22.67 10.96 0.00
N TYR A 96 23.18 10.01 0.79
CA TYR A 96 23.55 8.68 0.28
C TYR A 96 22.37 7.91 -0.33
N LEU A 97 21.12 8.24 0.05
CA LEU A 97 19.91 7.62 -0.50
C LEU A 97 19.65 7.97 -1.97
N ILE A 98 20.34 8.97 -2.53
CA ILE A 98 20.23 9.31 -3.96
C ILE A 98 21.03 8.32 -4.83
N GLN A 99 21.94 7.54 -4.23
CA GLN A 99 22.68 6.51 -4.95
C GLN A 99 21.72 5.41 -5.46
N PRO A 100 21.86 4.91 -6.70
CA PRO A 100 20.82 4.09 -7.34
C PRO A 100 20.32 2.90 -6.52
N ALA A 101 21.22 2.13 -5.89
CA ALA A 101 20.85 0.98 -5.08
C ALA A 101 20.11 1.39 -3.79
N ALA A 102 20.58 2.43 -3.11
CA ALA A 102 19.97 2.93 -1.88
C ALA A 102 18.63 3.61 -2.16
N PHE A 103 18.53 4.33 -3.30
CA PHE A 103 17.31 4.95 -3.79
C PHE A 103 16.23 3.91 -4.02
N MET A 104 16.52 2.87 -4.79
CA MET A 104 15.53 1.81 -5.07
C MET A 104 15.07 1.10 -3.78
N ALA A 105 15.99 0.80 -2.86
CA ALA A 105 15.64 0.20 -1.58
C ALA A 105 14.73 1.11 -0.75
N ALA A 106 15.02 2.41 -0.69
CA ALA A 106 14.20 3.38 0.04
C ALA A 106 12.85 3.62 -0.63
N PHE A 107 12.81 3.70 -1.96
CA PHE A 107 11.59 3.82 -2.75
C PHE A 107 10.63 2.66 -2.46
N HIS A 108 11.12 1.42 -2.56
CA HIS A 108 10.31 0.24 -2.25
C HIS A 108 9.86 0.20 -0.79
N ALA A 109 10.72 0.62 0.14
CA ALA A 109 10.38 0.68 1.56
C ALA A 109 9.27 1.71 1.84
N ILE A 110 9.25 2.85 1.15
CA ILE A 110 8.17 3.84 1.25
C ILE A 110 6.90 3.34 0.60
N GLN A 111 6.97 2.70 -0.58
CA GLN A 111 5.81 2.09 -1.22
C GLN A 111 5.13 1.09 -0.28
N GLN A 112 5.92 0.16 0.30
CA GLN A 112 5.42 -0.78 1.30
C GLN A 112 4.81 -0.08 2.51
N TYR A 113 5.48 0.96 3.04
CA TYR A 113 4.96 1.75 4.16
C TYR A 113 3.62 2.42 3.86
N MET A 114 3.44 2.94 2.64
CA MET A 114 2.17 3.51 2.20
C MET A 114 1.10 2.42 2.05
N GLU A 115 1.43 1.27 1.46
CA GLU A 115 0.50 0.13 1.37
C GLU A 115 0.02 -0.34 2.74
N GLU A 116 0.92 -0.45 3.71
CA GLU A 116 0.60 -0.82 5.10
C GLU A 116 -0.25 0.25 5.79
N THR A 117 0.06 1.53 5.57
CA THR A 117 -0.71 2.66 6.12
C THR A 117 -2.18 2.64 5.68
N PHE A 118 -2.42 2.32 4.40
CA PHE A 118 -3.75 2.35 3.79
C PHE A 118 -4.39 0.95 3.68
N MET A 119 -3.86 -0.07 4.37
CA MET A 119 -4.32 -1.46 4.21
C MET A 119 -5.80 -1.66 4.59
N ASP A 120 -6.31 -0.87 5.53
CA ASP A 120 -7.68 -0.92 6.03
C ASP A 120 -8.58 0.19 5.46
N ARG A 121 -8.09 0.95 4.47
CA ARG A 121 -8.88 1.99 3.82
C ARG A 121 -10.12 1.35 3.19
N PRO A 122 -11.34 1.85 3.47
CA PRO A 122 -12.55 1.31 2.85
C PRO A 122 -12.47 1.48 1.33
N ALA A 123 -13.07 0.53 0.60
CA ALA A 123 -13.19 0.65 -0.84
C ALA A 123 -13.91 1.96 -1.17
N SER A 124 -13.34 2.74 -2.09
CA SER A 124 -14.09 3.84 -2.67
C SER A 124 -15.28 3.20 -3.38
N ALA A 125 -16.51 3.59 -3.03
CA ALA A 125 -17.66 3.14 -3.78
C ALA A 125 -17.45 3.56 -5.24
N GLU A 126 -17.20 2.59 -6.13
CA GLU A 126 -17.18 2.80 -7.57
C GLU A 126 -18.61 3.04 -8.03
N VAL A 127 -19.16 4.21 -7.70
CA VAL A 127 -20.37 4.68 -8.34
C VAL A 127 -19.93 5.17 -9.72
N ALA A 128 -20.38 4.46 -10.76
CA ALA A 128 -20.07 4.78 -12.15
C ALA A 128 -20.46 6.24 -12.48
N GLY A 129 -19.49 7.13 -12.48
CA GLY A 129 -19.65 8.56 -12.70
C GLY A 129 -18.44 9.34 -12.19
N GLU A 130 -18.06 10.41 -12.89
CA GLU A 130 -17.00 11.32 -12.49
C GLU A 130 -17.46 12.13 -11.26
N HIS A 131 -17.37 11.53 -10.07
CA HIS A 131 -17.70 12.22 -8.83
C HIS A 131 -16.58 13.21 -8.49
N THR A 132 -16.86 14.50 -8.67
CA THR A 132 -16.08 15.56 -8.05
C THR A 132 -16.29 15.47 -6.54
N SER A 133 -15.21 15.20 -5.80
CA SER A 133 -15.25 15.31 -4.34
C SER A 133 -15.51 16.76 -3.98
N TYR A 134 -16.65 17.04 -3.35
CA TYR A 134 -17.00 18.40 -2.92
C TYR A 134 -16.13 18.89 -1.76
N TYR A 135 -15.43 17.98 -1.08
CA TYR A 135 -14.61 18.25 0.10
C TYR A 135 -13.29 17.47 0.06
N SER A 136 -12.31 17.95 0.82
CA SER A 136 -11.04 17.24 1.02
C SER A 136 -11.28 15.93 1.79
N ASN A 137 -10.53 14.87 1.46
CA ASN A 137 -10.54 13.63 2.23
C ASN A 137 -10.27 13.86 3.73
N VAL A 138 -9.44 14.85 4.05
CA VAL A 138 -9.14 15.19 5.45
C VAL A 138 -10.35 15.83 6.14
N ALA A 139 -11.11 16.67 5.45
CA ALA A 139 -12.32 17.29 5.99
C ALA A 139 -13.39 16.24 6.29
N GLU A 140 -13.53 15.24 5.43
CA GLU A 140 -14.42 14.09 5.66
C GLU A 140 -14.03 13.31 6.92
N LEU A 141 -12.75 13.02 7.12
CA LEU A 141 -12.29 12.33 8.34
C LEU A 141 -12.56 13.18 9.59
N VAL A 142 -12.30 14.48 9.53
CA VAL A 142 -12.57 15.40 10.64
C VAL A 142 -14.05 15.42 11.00
N ASP A 143 -14.93 15.50 10.00
CA ASP A 143 -16.38 15.48 10.20
C ASP A 143 -16.85 14.15 10.81
N ILE A 144 -16.44 13.02 10.23
CA ILE A 144 -16.83 11.68 10.70
C ILE A 144 -16.41 11.47 12.17
N PHE A 145 -15.13 11.67 12.49
CA PHE A 145 -14.64 11.40 13.84
C PHE A 145 -15.05 12.48 14.86
N GLY A 146 -15.17 13.72 14.42
CA GLY A 146 -15.72 14.80 15.23
C GLY A 146 -17.17 14.53 15.62
N HIS A 147 -17.98 14.05 14.67
CA HIS A 147 -19.38 13.69 14.92
C HIS A 147 -19.51 12.43 15.78
N GLU A 148 -18.80 11.36 15.45
CA GLU A 148 -18.95 10.04 16.10
C GLU A 148 -18.33 9.95 17.49
N TYR A 149 -17.20 10.63 17.71
CA TYR A 149 -16.43 10.52 18.96
C TYR A 149 -16.24 11.85 19.69
N GLY A 150 -16.67 12.98 19.13
CA GLY A 150 -16.47 14.30 19.73
C GLY A 150 -14.99 14.71 19.78
N TRP A 151 -14.15 14.13 18.94
CA TRP A 151 -12.72 14.42 18.93
C TRP A 151 -12.43 15.78 18.32
N GLU A 152 -11.42 16.46 18.88
CA GLU A 152 -10.95 17.73 18.35
C GLU A 152 -10.25 17.53 17.00
N GLU A 153 -10.39 18.51 16.10
CA GLU A 153 -9.77 18.49 14.77
C GLU A 153 -8.26 18.19 14.85
N GLN A 154 -7.53 18.90 15.73
CA GLN A 154 -6.10 18.72 15.91
C GLN A 154 -5.72 17.31 16.39
N TYR A 155 -6.58 16.67 17.17
CA TYR A 155 -6.35 15.29 17.59
C TYR A 155 -6.49 14.33 16.39
N ILE A 156 -7.53 14.50 15.58
CA ILE A 156 -7.79 13.70 14.38
C ILE A 156 -6.66 13.86 13.36
N LEU A 157 -6.20 15.10 13.12
CA LEU A 157 -5.14 15.39 12.16
C LEU A 157 -3.79 14.75 12.51
N ASN A 158 -3.54 14.52 13.80
CA ASN A 158 -2.32 13.93 14.30
C ASN A 158 -2.44 12.42 14.59
N LEU A 159 -3.63 11.84 14.41
CA LEU A 159 -3.81 10.40 14.53
C LEU A 159 -3.28 9.66 13.29
N PRO A 160 -2.59 8.53 13.47
CA PRO A 160 -2.16 7.69 12.36
C PRO A 160 -3.32 7.16 11.50
N TYR A 161 -3.17 7.23 10.17
CA TYR A 161 -4.16 6.71 9.22
C TYR A 161 -4.51 5.24 9.46
N ILE A 162 -3.52 4.41 9.77
CA ILE A 162 -3.73 2.99 10.09
C ILE A 162 -4.68 2.79 11.29
N ARG A 163 -4.73 3.72 12.25
CA ARG A 163 -5.69 3.69 13.36
C ARG A 163 -7.03 4.28 12.94
N LEU A 164 -7.01 5.42 12.25
CA LEU A 164 -8.21 6.07 11.74
C LEU A 164 -9.05 5.11 10.88
N TYR A 165 -8.43 4.37 9.97
CA TYR A 165 -9.14 3.40 9.13
C TYR A 165 -9.71 2.22 9.92
N GLN A 166 -9.02 1.75 10.97
CA GLN A 166 -9.58 0.75 11.87
C GLN A 166 -10.82 1.30 12.62
N TYR A 167 -10.79 2.54 13.09
CA TYR A 167 -11.97 3.18 13.70
C TYR A 167 -13.10 3.38 12.70
N LEU A 168 -12.79 3.80 11.47
CA LEU A 168 -13.77 3.94 10.40
C LEU A 168 -14.46 2.62 10.10
N ARG A 169 -13.70 1.52 10.07
CA ARG A 169 -14.26 0.15 9.95
C ARG A 169 -15.21 -0.17 11.10
N CYS A 170 -14.88 0.19 12.33
CA CYS A 170 -15.79 0.03 13.47
C CYS A 170 -17.07 0.87 13.32
N ILE A 171 -16.97 2.13 12.88
CA ILE A 171 -18.13 3.00 12.63
C ILE A 171 -19.04 2.38 11.56
N ILE A 172 -18.46 1.98 10.42
CA ILE A 172 -19.20 1.36 9.32
C ILE A 172 -19.92 0.09 9.80
N ALA A 173 -19.28 -0.75 10.61
CA ALA A 173 -19.90 -1.96 11.15
C ALA A 173 -21.07 -1.69 12.12
N ARG A 174 -21.08 -0.55 12.83
CA ARG A 174 -22.20 -0.18 13.69
C ARG A 174 -23.40 0.36 12.91
N ASN A 175 -23.12 1.10 11.84
CA ASN A 175 -24.13 1.86 11.11
C ASN A 175 -24.70 1.09 9.89
N SER A 176 -24.00 0.06 9.41
CA SER A 176 -24.46 -0.80 8.32
C SER A 176 -25.44 -1.88 8.82
N LEU A 177 -26.58 -2.03 8.14
CA LEU A 177 -27.54 -3.12 8.37
C LEU A 177 -27.12 -4.45 7.72
N GLU A 178 -26.11 -4.42 6.85
CA GLU A 178 -25.53 -5.59 6.16
C GLU A 178 -24.18 -5.97 6.75
N GLU A 179 -23.81 -7.25 6.60
CA GLU A 179 -22.51 -7.78 7.01
C GLU A 179 -21.41 -7.08 6.21
N VAL A 180 -20.69 -6.15 6.85
CA VAL A 180 -19.61 -5.40 6.21
C VAL A 180 -18.47 -6.36 5.89
N SER A 181 -18.38 -6.78 4.64
CA SER A 181 -17.22 -7.53 4.15
C SER A 181 -16.03 -6.61 4.17
N PHE A 182 -15.15 -6.84 5.15
CA PHE A 182 -13.92 -6.09 5.23
C PHE A 182 -12.88 -6.70 4.31
N ILE A 183 -12.42 -5.93 3.34
CA ILE A 183 -11.29 -6.29 2.47
C ILE A 183 -10.03 -6.33 3.33
N ASN A 184 -9.37 -7.49 3.35
CA ASN A 184 -8.10 -7.72 4.03
C ASN A 184 -7.01 -7.77 2.96
N ARG A 185 -6.45 -6.58 2.64
CA ARG A 185 -5.65 -6.34 1.43
C ARG A 185 -4.57 -7.38 1.18
N PHE A 186 -3.75 -7.76 2.18
CA PHE A 186 -2.64 -8.68 1.95
C PHE A 186 -3.12 -10.12 1.76
N SER A 187 -4.05 -10.58 2.60
CA SER A 187 -4.60 -11.93 2.50
C SER A 187 -5.44 -12.12 1.22
N ASP A 188 -6.17 -11.08 0.78
CA ASP A 188 -6.97 -11.08 -0.43
C ASP A 188 -6.06 -11.10 -1.68
N LEU A 189 -4.97 -10.32 -1.71
CA LEU A 189 -3.99 -10.38 -2.79
C LEU A 189 -3.37 -11.78 -2.94
N VAL A 190 -3.06 -12.44 -1.83
CA VAL A 190 -2.54 -13.83 -1.85
C VAL A 190 -3.58 -14.80 -2.38
N ALA A 191 -4.84 -14.67 -1.98
CA ALA A 191 -5.94 -15.50 -2.46
C ALA A 191 -6.19 -15.30 -3.97
N VAL A 192 -6.21 -14.05 -4.45
CA VAL A 192 -6.38 -13.70 -5.86
C VAL A 192 -5.22 -14.22 -6.71
N ALA A 193 -3.98 -14.03 -6.25
CA ALA A 193 -2.79 -14.52 -6.96
C ALA A 193 -2.80 -16.05 -7.08
N TRP A 194 -3.28 -16.76 -6.06
CA TRP A 194 -3.43 -18.20 -6.11
C TRP A 194 -4.54 -18.64 -7.06
N ALA A 195 -5.70 -17.98 -7.03
CA ALA A 195 -6.80 -18.25 -7.97
C ALA A 195 -6.37 -18.06 -9.43
N GLY A 196 -5.69 -16.94 -9.73
CA GLY A 196 -5.17 -16.67 -11.08
C GLY A 196 -4.16 -17.71 -11.58
N ARG A 197 -3.33 -18.28 -10.71
CA ARG A 197 -2.43 -19.39 -11.06
C ARG A 197 -3.16 -20.70 -11.30
N ARG A 198 -4.32 -20.90 -10.65
CA ARG A 198 -5.14 -22.11 -10.77
C ARG A 198 -5.96 -22.11 -12.06
N ASP A 199 -6.46 -20.94 -12.45
CA ASP A 199 -7.22 -20.72 -13.68
C ASP A 199 -6.32 -20.67 -14.93
N ALA A 200 -5.04 -20.30 -14.76
CA ALA A 200 -3.99 -20.40 -15.77
C ALA A 200 -3.52 -21.85 -16.03
N GLY A 201 -4.46 -22.80 -16.19
CA GLY A 201 -4.21 -24.23 -16.41
C GLY A 201 -3.10 -24.54 -17.44
N PRO A 202 -2.56 -25.78 -17.45
CA PRO A 202 -1.34 -26.09 -18.18
C PRO A 202 -1.50 -25.71 -19.65
N CYS A 203 -0.66 -24.78 -20.13
CA CYS A 203 -0.54 -24.50 -21.55
C CYS A 203 -0.32 -25.83 -22.27
N ILE A 204 -1.37 -26.32 -22.93
CA ILE A 204 -1.27 -27.50 -23.79
C ILE A 204 -0.25 -27.11 -24.86
N ALA A 205 0.94 -27.72 -24.78
CA ALA A 205 1.95 -27.68 -25.82
C ALA A 205 1.35 -28.37 -27.05
N ASN A 206 0.57 -27.60 -27.82
CA ASN A 206 -0.05 -28.12 -29.02
C ASN A 206 1.00 -28.14 -30.12
N ARG A 207 1.34 -29.37 -30.53
CA ARG A 207 2.21 -29.72 -31.64
C ARG A 207 1.82 -28.93 -32.89
N ASN A 208 2.68 -28.00 -33.30
CA ASN A 208 2.81 -27.62 -34.69
C ASN A 208 4.09 -28.26 -35.23
N VAL A 209 3.96 -29.49 -35.75
CA VAL A 209 4.84 -29.95 -36.82
C VAL A 209 4.11 -29.62 -38.12
N PRO A 210 4.57 -28.65 -38.93
CA PRO A 210 4.02 -28.46 -40.26
C PRO A 210 4.42 -29.66 -41.12
N SER A 211 3.42 -30.46 -41.50
CA SER A 211 3.52 -31.47 -42.54
C SER A 211 3.67 -30.77 -43.90
N SER A 212 4.89 -30.36 -44.24
CA SER A 212 5.25 -29.96 -45.60
C SER A 212 6.73 -30.21 -45.81
N LEU A 213 7.06 -31.40 -46.30
CA LEU A 213 8.23 -31.72 -47.14
C LEU A 213 8.12 -33.21 -47.51
N GLN A 214 7.16 -33.50 -48.40
CA GLN A 214 7.32 -34.60 -49.34
C GLN A 214 7.87 -34.04 -50.65
N SER A 215 8.67 -34.88 -51.30
CA SER A 215 9.23 -34.80 -52.64
C SER A 215 10.37 -33.80 -52.85
N GLU A 216 11.60 -34.29 -52.72
CA GLU A 216 12.49 -34.32 -53.89
C GLU A 216 13.46 -35.50 -53.76
N ASN A 217 13.27 -36.46 -54.66
CA ASN A 217 14.11 -37.63 -54.87
C ASN A 217 15.12 -37.26 -55.95
N PRO A 218 16.41 -37.60 -55.80
CA PRO A 218 17.06 -38.22 -56.94
C PRO A 218 17.88 -39.44 -56.52
N GLN A 219 17.43 -40.61 -56.96
CA GLN A 219 18.28 -41.77 -57.11
C GLN A 219 19.33 -41.49 -58.20
N ARG A 220 20.56 -41.88 -57.87
CA ARG A 220 21.74 -41.97 -58.76
C ARG A 220 21.46 -42.71 -60.06
N ALA A 221 22.13 -42.28 -61.12
CA ALA A 221 22.90 -43.17 -61.98
C ALA A 221 24.08 -42.35 -62.59
N PRO A 222 25.16 -43.00 -63.04
CA PRO A 222 26.51 -42.41 -63.15
C PRO A 222 26.67 -41.32 -64.20
#